data_AF-A0A7M1B9N8-F1
#
_entry.id   AF-A0A7M1B9N8-F1
#
_cell.length_a   1.000
_cell.length_b   1.000
_cell.length_c   1.000
_cell.angle_alpha   90.00
_cell.angle_beta   90.00
_cell.angle_gamma   90.00
#
_symmetry.space_group_name_H-M   'P 1'
#
loop_
_entity.id
_entity.type
_entity.pdbx_description
1 polymer ?
#
loop_
_entity_poly.entity_id
_entity_poly.type
_entity_poly.pdbx_seq_one_letter_code
_entity_poly.pdbx_strand_id
1 'polypeptide(L)'
;MSNYAALFEDEEDIFGGSPKSKFMDVVFNANNDIVRQELAAFIEKAATMELMLEKYVGEDIDGAVKQYYFEHQDACDTKAKSLYVEIMGAILSQSE
;
A
#
# COMPACT_ATOMS: atom_id res chain seq x y z
N MET A 1 -11.00 -6.41 14.35
CA MET A 1 -9.69 -6.86 13.83
C MET A 1 -9.95 -7.58 12.52
N SER A 2 -9.03 -7.39 11.57
CA SER A 2 -9.17 -7.34 10.10
C SER A 2 -10.00 -8.43 9.38
N ASN A 3 -10.99 -8.01 8.59
CA ASN A 3 -11.69 -8.84 7.58
C ASN A 3 -10.78 -9.30 6.43
N TYR A 4 -9.53 -8.86 6.40
CA TYR A 4 -8.58 -9.18 5.34
C TYR A 4 -7.63 -10.32 5.72
N ALA A 5 -7.63 -10.81 6.97
CA ALA A 5 -6.76 -11.90 7.40
C ALA A 5 -6.91 -13.18 6.55
N ALA A 6 -8.15 -13.49 6.14
CA ALA A 6 -8.45 -14.61 5.26
C ALA A 6 -7.92 -14.43 3.82
N LEU A 7 -7.67 -13.20 3.38
CA LEU A 7 -7.07 -12.95 2.07
C LEU A 7 -5.56 -13.20 2.06
N PHE A 8 -4.91 -13.18 3.24
CA PHE A 8 -3.45 -13.31 3.38
C PHE A 8 -2.98 -14.77 3.45
N GLU A 9 -3.81 -15.70 3.92
CA GLU A 9 -3.46 -17.13 4.00
C GLU A 9 -3.56 -17.85 2.64
N ASP A 10 -4.41 -17.36 1.74
CA ASP A 10 -4.68 -17.94 0.41
C ASP A 10 -4.06 -17.13 -0.76
N GLU A 11 -3.13 -16.18 -0.50
CA GLU A 11 -2.63 -15.20 -1.50
C GLU A 11 -2.00 -15.81 -2.75
N GLU A 12 -1.34 -16.97 -2.64
CA GLU A 12 -0.70 -17.59 -3.81
C GLU A 12 -1.72 -18.21 -4.77
N ASP A 13 -2.89 -18.65 -4.29
CA ASP A 13 -3.85 -19.44 -5.08
C ASP A 13 -5.10 -18.63 -5.50
N ILE A 14 -5.62 -17.72 -4.66
CA ILE A 14 -6.81 -16.92 -4.98
C ILE A 14 -6.54 -15.85 -6.04
N PHE A 15 -5.35 -15.23 -6.02
CA PHE A 15 -5.02 -14.16 -6.94
C PHE A 15 -4.08 -14.59 -8.07
N GLY A 16 -3.45 -15.77 -7.99
CA GLY A 16 -2.46 -16.24 -8.96
C GLY A 16 -1.21 -15.36 -9.01
N GLY A 17 -0.73 -14.90 -7.84
CA GLY A 17 0.44 -14.03 -7.66
C GLY A 17 0.33 -13.14 -6.42
N SER A 18 1.46 -12.63 -5.92
CA SER A 18 1.50 -11.74 -4.75
C SER A 18 0.66 -10.45 -4.93
N PRO A 19 0.19 -9.82 -3.85
CA PRO A 19 -0.52 -8.53 -3.92
C PRO A 19 0.24 -7.47 -4.70
N LYS A 20 1.57 -7.42 -4.53
CA LYS A 20 2.43 -6.50 -5.27
C LYS A 20 2.39 -6.77 -6.77
N SER A 21 2.55 -8.02 -7.20
CA SER A 21 2.51 -8.35 -8.63
C SER A 21 1.15 -8.03 -9.25
N LYS A 22 0.06 -8.33 -8.54
CA LYS A 22 -1.30 -8.07 -9.04
C LYS A 22 -1.61 -6.59 -9.11
N PHE A 23 -1.17 -5.83 -8.11
CA PHE A 23 -1.25 -4.38 -8.16
C PHE A 23 -0.52 -3.82 -9.39
N MET A 24 0.68 -4.30 -9.70
CA MET A 24 1.42 -3.85 -10.89
C MET A 24 0.67 -4.21 -12.18
N ASP A 25 0.09 -5.41 -12.27
CA ASP A 25 -0.76 -5.79 -13.41
C ASP A 25 -1.93 -4.81 -13.59
N VAL A 26 -2.59 -4.42 -12.50
CA VAL A 26 -3.68 -3.43 -12.53
C VAL A 26 -3.18 -2.05 -12.95
N VAL A 27 -2.06 -1.57 -12.41
CA VAL A 27 -1.45 -0.29 -12.79
C VAL A 27 -1.16 -0.21 -14.30
N PHE A 28 -0.71 -1.31 -14.91
CA PHE A 28 -0.37 -1.32 -16.33
C PHE A 28 -1.57 -1.48 -17.27
N ASN A 29 -2.65 -2.12 -16.82
CA ASN A 29 -3.75 -2.53 -17.70
C ASN A 29 -5.08 -1.81 -17.46
N ALA A 30 -5.28 -1.18 -16.30
CA ALA A 30 -6.51 -0.43 -16.00
C ALA A 30 -6.54 0.95 -16.72
N ASN A 31 -7.64 1.67 -16.57
CA ASN A 31 -7.77 3.02 -17.11
C ASN A 31 -6.69 3.94 -16.51
N ASN A 32 -5.87 4.52 -17.39
CA ASN A 32 -4.73 5.35 -16.98
C ASN A 32 -5.12 6.58 -16.15
N ASP A 33 -6.28 7.20 -16.40
CA ASP A 33 -6.71 8.37 -15.66
C ASP A 33 -7.11 8.00 -14.22
N ILE A 34 -7.80 6.87 -14.04
CA ILE A 34 -8.14 6.33 -12.71
C ILE A 34 -6.87 5.95 -11.96
N VAL A 35 -5.94 5.22 -12.61
CA VAL A 35 -4.65 4.85 -12.01
C VAL A 35 -3.88 6.09 -11.56
N ARG A 36 -3.80 7.13 -12.40
CA ARG A 36 -3.12 8.38 -12.06
C ARG A 36 -3.77 9.09 -10.88
N GLN A 37 -5.10 9.13 -10.84
CA GLN A 37 -5.85 9.74 -9.74
C GLN A 37 -5.56 9.02 -8.41
N GLU A 38 -5.64 7.70 -8.38
CA GLU A 38 -5.43 6.92 -7.15
C GLU A 38 -3.98 6.97 -6.68
N LEU A 39 -3.01 6.94 -7.61
CA LEU A 39 -1.60 7.13 -7.26
C LEU A 39 -1.32 8.54 -6.73
N ALA A 40 -1.90 9.58 -7.31
CA ALA A 40 -1.77 10.95 -6.81
C ALA A 40 -2.34 11.07 -5.39
N ALA A 41 -3.53 10.51 -5.13
CA ALA A 41 -4.13 10.48 -3.80
C ALA A 41 -3.24 9.74 -2.77
N PHE A 42 -2.59 8.65 -3.17
CA PHE A 42 -1.64 7.95 -2.31
C PHE A 42 -0.41 8.80 -1.98
N ILE A 43 0.15 9.52 -2.96
CA ILE A 43 1.29 10.43 -2.74
C ILE A 43 0.92 11.57 -1.79
N GLU A 44 -0.25 12.20 -1.97
CA GLU A 44 -0.73 13.24 -1.06
C GLU A 44 -0.90 12.74 0.38
N LYS A 45 -1.42 11.51 0.53
CA LYS A 45 -1.51 10.85 1.83
C LYS A 45 -0.13 10.58 2.43
N ALA A 46 0.83 10.10 1.63
CA ALA A 46 2.21 9.87 2.08
C ALA A 46 2.89 11.16 2.58
N ALA A 47 2.82 12.23 1.79
CA ALA A 47 3.34 13.54 2.18
C ALA A 47 2.70 14.06 3.48
N THR A 48 1.38 13.86 3.64
CA THR A 48 0.68 14.22 4.89
C THR A 48 1.19 13.40 6.08
N MET A 49 1.39 12.09 5.89
CA MET A 49 1.93 11.22 6.95
C MET A 49 3.36 11.61 7.34
N GLU A 50 4.22 11.97 6.39
CA GLU A 50 5.58 12.44 6.65
C GLU A 50 5.57 13.73 7.49
N LEU A 51 4.80 14.74 7.09
CA LEU A 51 4.65 15.99 7.85
C LEU A 51 4.04 15.77 9.25
N MET A 52 3.16 14.76 9.39
CA MET A 52 2.66 14.37 10.71
C MET A 52 3.73 13.70 11.55
N LEU A 53 4.53 12.82 10.96
CA LEU A 53 5.58 12.06 11.64
C LEU A 53 6.74 12.96 12.09
N GLU A 54 7.08 13.99 11.31
CA GLU A 54 8.10 15.00 11.63
C GLU A 54 7.90 15.60 13.03
N LYS A 55 6.63 15.75 13.47
CA LYS A 55 6.27 16.28 14.80
C LYS A 55 6.70 15.36 15.95
N TYR A 56 6.95 14.09 15.67
CA TYR A 56 7.30 13.07 16.66
C TYR A 56 8.78 12.68 16.60
N VAL A 57 9.37 12.68 15.40
CA VAL A 57 10.74 12.16 15.17
C VAL A 57 11.75 13.24 14.78
N GLY A 58 11.30 14.46 14.51
CA GLY A 58 12.14 15.55 13.99
C GLY A 58 12.37 15.45 12.49
N GLU A 59 13.40 16.13 12.00
CA GLU A 59 13.69 16.29 10.55
C GLU A 59 14.18 14.99 9.87
N ASP A 60 14.75 14.04 10.62
CA ASP A 60 15.24 12.76 10.08
C ASP A 60 14.14 11.70 10.00
N ILE A 61 13.18 11.95 9.12
CA ILE A 61 12.05 11.04 8.87
C ILE A 61 12.53 9.70 8.30
N ASP A 62 13.44 9.74 7.32
CA ASP A 62 13.95 8.55 6.63
C ASP A 62 14.68 7.61 7.60
N GLY A 63 15.52 8.15 8.47
CA GLY A 63 16.19 7.40 9.52
C GLY A 63 15.20 6.72 10.46
N ALA A 64 14.19 7.47 10.93
CA ALA A 64 13.15 6.95 11.82
C ALA A 64 12.29 5.85 11.16
N VAL A 65 11.85 6.05 9.91
CA VAL A 65 11.08 5.05 9.15
C VAL A 65 11.89 3.78 8.95
N LYS A 66 13.17 3.90 8.57
CA LYS A 66 14.05 2.76 8.36
C LYS A 66 14.30 1.97 9.65
N GLN A 67 14.53 2.67 10.77
CA GLN A 67 14.66 2.03 12.07
C GLN A 67 13.38 1.29 12.46
N TYR A 68 12.22 1.94 12.33
CA TYR A 68 10.93 1.33 12.65
C TYR A 68 10.67 0.09 11.81
N TYR A 69 11.00 0.12 10.52
CA TYR A 69 10.91 -1.03 9.63
C TYR A 69 11.75 -2.21 10.11
N PHE A 70 13.01 -1.98 10.48
CA PHE A 70 13.87 -3.08 10.97
C PHE A 70 13.37 -3.67 12.29
N GLU A 71 12.78 -2.85 13.17
CA GLU A 71 12.23 -3.30 14.44
C GLU A 71 10.89 -4.04 14.28
N HIS A 72 10.13 -3.79 13.19
CA HIS A 72 8.75 -4.27 13.00
C HIS A 72 8.51 -4.86 11.61
N GLN A 73 9.52 -5.51 11.02
CA GLN A 73 9.54 -5.92 9.61
C GLN A 73 8.27 -6.66 9.18
N ASP A 74 7.87 -7.71 9.90
CA ASP A 74 6.70 -8.53 9.53
C ASP A 74 5.40 -7.72 9.50
N ALA A 75 5.23 -6.80 10.46
CA ALA A 75 4.06 -5.93 10.55
C ALA A 75 4.06 -4.90 9.41
N CYS A 76 5.23 -4.32 9.10
CA CYS A 76 5.39 -3.41 7.98
C CYS A 76 5.12 -4.10 6.64
N ASP A 77 5.66 -5.30 6.42
CA ASP A 77 5.48 -6.07 5.19
C ASP A 77 4.01 -6.47 5.02
N THR A 78 3.33 -6.89 6.10
CA THR A 78 1.89 -7.19 6.09
C THR A 78 1.06 -5.94 5.78
N LYS A 79 1.40 -4.79 6.35
CA LYS A 79 0.71 -3.53 6.05
C LYS A 79 0.96 -3.11 4.60
N ALA A 80 2.17 -3.29 4.06
CA ALA A 80 2.47 -3.01 2.66
C ALA A 80 1.63 -3.87 1.72
N LYS A 81 1.49 -5.17 2.00
CA LYS A 81 0.56 -6.05 1.25
C LYS A 81 -0.88 -5.54 1.30
N SER A 82 -1.36 -5.14 2.47
CA SER A 82 -2.70 -4.57 2.63
C SER A 82 -2.88 -3.31 1.79
N LEU A 83 -1.88 -2.42 1.75
CA LEU A 83 -1.93 -1.19 0.94
C LEU A 83 -2.00 -1.50 -0.56
N TYR A 84 -1.27 -2.51 -1.05
CA TYR A 84 -1.41 -2.95 -2.45
C TYR A 84 -2.84 -3.37 -2.78
N VAL A 85 -3.47 -4.16 -1.91
CA VAL A 85 -4.87 -4.59 -2.09
C VAL A 85 -5.85 -3.41 -2.01
N GLU A 86 -5.66 -2.50 -1.05
CA GLU A 86 -6.50 -1.31 -0.88
C GLU A 86 -6.50 -0.44 -2.15
N ILE A 87 -5.32 -0.08 -2.68
CA ILE A 87 -5.21 0.78 -3.88
C ILE A 87 -5.70 0.04 -5.13
N MET A 88 -5.37 -1.25 -5.26
CA MET A 88 -5.88 -2.09 -6.35
C MET A 88 -7.41 -2.09 -6.38
N GLY A 89 -8.06 -2.30 -5.24
CA GLY A 89 -9.52 -2.25 -5.12
C GLY A 89 -10.11 -0.88 -5.47
N ALA A 90 -9.43 0.21 -5.08
CA ALA A 90 -9.86 1.57 -5.41
C ALA A 90 -9.83 1.84 -6.93
N ILE A 91 -8.82 1.33 -7.64
CA ILE A 91 -8.71 1.46 -9.11
C ILE A 91 -9.81 0.63 -9.80
N LEU A 92 -9.99 -0.63 -9.38
CA LEU A 92 -10.92 -1.54 -10.03
C LEU A 92 -12.38 -1.14 -9.80
N SER A 93 -12.74 -0.67 -8.61
CA SER A 93 -14.12 -0.27 -8.28
C SER A 93 -14.61 0.99 -9.01
N GLN A 94 -13.70 1.79 -9.56
CA GLN A 94 -14.02 2.95 -10.41
C GLN A 94 -14.04 2.62 -11.91
N SER A 95 -13.64 1.40 -12.27
CA SER A 95 -13.64 0.91 -13.65
C SER A 95 -14.94 0.17 -14.04
N GLU A 96 -15.83 -0.08 -13.06
CA GLU A 96 -17.20 -0.59 -13.23
C GLU A 96 -18.21 0.55 -13.45
#